data_AF-A0A836P0G8-F1
#
_entry.id   AF-A0A836P0G8-F1
#
_cell.length_a   1.000
_cell.length_b   1.000
_cell.length_c   1.000
_cell.angle_alpha   90.00
_cell.angle_beta   90.00
_cell.angle_gamma   90.00
#
_symmetry.space_group_name_H-M   'P 1'
#
loop_
_entity.id
_entity.type
_entity.pdbx_description
1 polymer ?
#
loop_
_entity_poly.entity_id
_entity_poly.type
_entity_poly.pdbx_seq_one_letter_code
_entity_poly.pdbx_strand_id
1 'polypeptide(L)'
;MTMQTTIRSAGIAPANRRTPLAHCVALSLALLASAAQAQEVRKAADGVTVVPSAKGAASVRLQVVDSSIIRVSADPDGDFARSPSLMRVPVQGDGAFQVAEQGDSVQLKTGKVTATVSTVDGHVSFADANGKPVLSEVAGGRSFAPLKVEGKQYLSVRQRFQSPDDEALYGFGQHQQGWMNQKGRNIELQQNNIDMAVPYLVSSRNYGLLWDNNSITRLGDPRGLQPLPKTLKLYDAKGKAGALTARYAINGKQILERRESEVNYQYLSDLPKYPKKAITKDKNSRMQVTWEGEIEALSGGEHTFSLYSSEYA
;
A
#
# COMPACT_ATOMS: atom_id res chain seq x y z
N MET A 1 4.34 -66.60 -76.63
CA MET A 1 3.54 -67.19 -77.74
C MET A 1 2.11 -67.37 -77.24
N THR A 2 1.12 -67.41 -78.14
CA THR A 2 -0.34 -67.60 -77.92
C THR A 2 -0.69 -68.87 -77.12
N MET A 3 -1.88 -69.09 -76.51
CA MET A 3 -3.24 -68.48 -76.46
C MET A 3 -3.81 -68.61 -74.99
N GLN A 4 -4.87 -67.98 -74.46
CA GLN A 4 -6.34 -68.01 -74.75
C GLN A 4 -6.94 -69.46 -74.79
N THR A 5 -8.20 -69.83 -74.48
CA THR A 5 -9.56 -69.20 -74.33
C THR A 5 -10.45 -70.20 -73.46
N THR A 6 -11.73 -70.10 -73.03
CA THR A 6 -12.92 -69.22 -73.23
C THR A 6 -13.94 -69.22 -72.04
N ILE A 7 -14.36 -68.01 -71.63
CA ILE A 7 -15.68 -67.47 -71.17
C ILE A 7 -16.97 -68.35 -71.28
N ARG A 8 -17.97 -68.13 -70.37
CA ARG A 8 -19.48 -68.16 -70.47
C ARG A 8 -20.20 -69.09 -69.45
N SER A 9 -21.46 -68.89 -69.01
CA SER A 9 -22.41 -67.73 -68.99
C SER A 9 -23.68 -68.06 -68.15
N ALA A 10 -24.48 -67.03 -67.80
CA ALA A 10 -25.83 -67.03 -67.16
C ALA A 10 -25.91 -67.31 -65.63
N GLY A 11 -26.87 -66.76 -64.87
CA GLY A 11 -27.81 -65.66 -65.15
C GLY A 11 -29.26 -65.89 -64.67
N ILE A 12 -29.72 -65.16 -63.64
CA ILE A 12 -31.12 -64.92 -63.20
C ILE A 12 -31.11 -63.78 -62.14
N ALA A 13 -32.25 -63.13 -61.88
CA ALA A 13 -32.42 -62.00 -60.94
C ALA A 13 -33.78 -62.14 -60.18
N PRO A 14 -34.31 -61.15 -59.42
CA PRO A 14 -33.72 -59.97 -58.74
C PRO A 14 -34.11 -59.86 -57.23
N ALA A 15 -33.61 -58.87 -56.47
CA ALA A 15 -34.40 -58.09 -55.47
C ALA A 15 -33.59 -56.99 -54.73
N ASN A 16 -34.25 -55.86 -54.46
CA ASN A 16 -33.84 -54.67 -53.70
C ASN A 16 -33.00 -54.88 -52.42
N ARG A 17 -31.98 -54.01 -52.21
CA ARG A 17 -31.85 -53.17 -50.98
C ARG A 17 -30.69 -52.15 -50.98
N ARG A 18 -31.03 -50.93 -50.53
CA ARG A 18 -30.21 -49.93 -49.78
C ARG A 18 -29.06 -49.17 -50.47
N THR A 19 -29.14 -47.85 -50.33
CA THR A 19 -28.08 -46.82 -50.37
C THR A 19 -28.13 -46.03 -49.04
N PRO A 20 -27.21 -45.09 -48.75
CA PRO A 20 -25.74 -45.18 -48.89
C PRO A 20 -24.98 -44.70 -47.60
N LEU A 21 -23.65 -44.80 -47.66
CA LEU A 21 -22.62 -43.94 -47.01
C LEU A 21 -22.94 -43.22 -45.67
N ALA A 22 -22.20 -43.59 -44.63
CA ALA A 22 -21.84 -42.68 -43.54
C ALA A 22 -20.39 -42.20 -43.72
N HIS A 23 -20.15 -40.88 -43.73
CA HIS A 23 -18.81 -40.30 -43.79
C HIS A 23 -18.26 -40.06 -42.38
N CYS A 24 -16.99 -40.40 -42.15
CA CYS A 24 -16.29 -40.05 -40.92
C CYS A 24 -15.81 -38.60 -40.96
N VAL A 25 -16.14 -37.82 -39.93
CA VAL A 25 -15.52 -36.50 -39.67
C VAL A 25 -14.96 -36.54 -38.25
N ALA A 26 -13.63 -36.61 -38.13
CA ALA A 26 -12.95 -36.55 -36.84
C ALA A 26 -12.80 -35.08 -36.42
N LEU A 27 -13.40 -34.70 -35.29
CA LEU A 27 -13.42 -33.32 -34.83
C LEU A 27 -12.25 -33.05 -33.86
N SER A 28 -11.19 -32.40 -34.36
CA SER A 28 -9.99 -32.06 -33.58
C SER A 28 -10.21 -30.83 -32.70
N LEU A 29 -10.80 -31.01 -31.52
CA LEU A 29 -10.89 -29.97 -30.49
C LEU A 29 -9.51 -29.70 -29.86
N ALA A 30 -8.78 -28.74 -30.42
CA ALA A 30 -7.61 -28.14 -29.78
C ALA A 30 -8.08 -27.19 -28.65
N LEU A 31 -8.23 -27.72 -27.44
CA LEU A 31 -8.56 -26.93 -26.26
C LEU A 31 -7.40 -25.97 -25.93
N LEU A 32 -7.61 -24.68 -26.20
CA LEU A 32 -6.81 -23.60 -25.63
C LEU A 32 -7.08 -23.52 -24.12
N ALA A 33 -6.34 -24.33 -23.37
CA ALA A 33 -6.29 -24.27 -21.92
C ALA A 33 -5.62 -22.95 -21.48
N SER A 34 -6.41 -21.87 -21.42
CA SER A 34 -6.06 -20.66 -20.69
C SER A 34 -5.70 -21.06 -19.26
N ALA A 35 -4.42 -20.92 -18.90
CA ALA A 35 -3.93 -21.21 -17.56
C ALA A 35 -4.48 -20.19 -16.56
N ALA A 36 -5.71 -20.42 -16.09
CA ALA A 36 -6.21 -19.82 -14.87
C ALA A 36 -5.24 -20.20 -13.75
N GLN A 37 -4.73 -19.21 -13.02
CA GLN A 37 -3.95 -19.47 -11.81
C GLN A 37 -4.91 -20.03 -10.77
N ALA A 38 -4.90 -21.36 -10.61
CA ALA A 38 -5.63 -22.00 -9.52
C ALA A 38 -5.07 -21.49 -8.19
N GLN A 39 -5.95 -21.18 -7.24
CA GLN A 39 -5.54 -20.82 -5.89
C GLN A 39 -4.83 -22.00 -5.22
N GLU A 40 -3.78 -21.70 -4.45
CA GLU A 40 -2.96 -22.72 -3.77
C GLU A 40 -2.87 -22.43 -2.28
N VAL A 41 -3.06 -23.46 -1.44
CA VAL A 41 -3.00 -23.36 0.02
C VAL A 41 -1.88 -24.26 0.55
N ARG A 42 -0.78 -23.65 0.99
CA ARG A 42 0.41 -24.34 1.51
C ARG A 42 0.44 -24.22 3.03
N LYS A 43 0.14 -25.30 3.76
CA LYS A 43 0.21 -25.35 5.22
C LYS A 43 1.67 -25.53 5.68
N ALA A 44 2.04 -24.87 6.77
CA ALA A 44 3.39 -24.88 7.35
C ALA A 44 3.31 -25.16 8.86
N ALA A 45 4.44 -25.50 9.49
CA ALA A 45 4.51 -25.77 10.93
C ALA A 45 4.15 -24.55 11.80
N ASP A 46 4.26 -23.34 11.24
CA ASP A 46 3.98 -22.05 11.87
C ASP A 46 2.75 -21.33 11.28
N GLY A 47 2.02 -21.91 10.32
CA GLY A 47 0.80 -21.30 9.79
C GLY A 47 0.41 -21.74 8.38
N VAL A 48 0.10 -20.79 7.50
CA VAL A 48 -0.38 -21.05 6.14
C VAL A 48 0.04 -19.96 5.15
N THR A 49 0.37 -20.36 3.92
CA THR A 49 0.54 -19.47 2.76
C THR A 49 -0.56 -19.73 1.76
N VAL A 50 -1.16 -18.67 1.22
CA VAL A 50 -2.17 -18.70 0.16
C VAL A 50 -1.63 -17.95 -1.05
N VAL A 51 -1.64 -18.61 -2.21
CA VAL A 51 -1.47 -18.01 -3.53
C VAL A 51 -2.88 -17.75 -4.07
N PRO A 52 -3.34 -16.50 -4.20
CA PRO A 52 -4.72 -16.22 -4.62
C PRO A 52 -4.92 -16.41 -6.13
N SER A 53 -6.15 -16.74 -6.55
CA SER A 53 -6.47 -17.01 -7.97
C SER A 53 -6.66 -15.74 -8.83
N ALA A 54 -6.87 -14.57 -8.23
CA ALA A 54 -6.96 -13.30 -8.96
C ALA A 54 -5.59 -12.87 -9.50
N LYS A 55 -5.51 -12.73 -10.83
CA LYS A 55 -4.29 -12.34 -11.54
C LYS A 55 -3.67 -11.05 -10.97
N GLY A 56 -2.45 -11.15 -10.45
CA GLY A 56 -1.70 -10.02 -9.89
C GLY A 56 -1.96 -9.76 -8.40
N ALA A 57 -2.77 -10.58 -7.72
CA ALA A 57 -2.77 -10.64 -6.27
C ALA A 57 -1.42 -11.17 -5.75
N ALA A 58 -0.90 -10.55 -4.70
CA ALA A 58 0.31 -11.02 -4.04
C ALA A 58 0.03 -12.30 -3.24
N SER A 59 1.02 -13.18 -3.15
CA SER A 59 0.95 -14.34 -2.24
C SER A 59 0.91 -13.84 -0.78
N VAL A 60 0.08 -14.44 0.06
CA VAL A 60 -0.10 -14.02 1.46
C VAL A 60 0.25 -15.16 2.40
N ARG A 61 1.14 -14.89 3.35
CA ARG A 61 1.49 -15.83 4.43
C ARG A 61 1.01 -15.29 5.78
N LEU A 62 0.29 -16.13 6.50
CA LEU A 62 -0.08 -15.95 7.90
C LEU A 62 0.82 -16.87 8.74
N GLN A 63 1.60 -16.29 9.66
CA GLN A 63 2.46 -17.03 10.60
C GLN A 63 1.99 -16.74 12.03
N VAL A 64 1.85 -17.77 12.86
CA VAL A 64 1.59 -17.63 14.30
C VAL A 64 2.88 -17.21 15.00
N VAL A 65 2.77 -16.20 15.87
CA VAL A 65 3.83 -15.76 16.78
C VAL A 65 3.46 -16.08 18.23
N ASP A 66 2.17 -16.01 18.56
CA ASP A 66 1.57 -16.42 19.83
C ASP A 66 0.05 -16.65 19.60
N SER A 67 -0.61 -17.30 20.56
CA SER A 67 -2.06 -17.36 20.76
C SER A 67 -2.83 -16.06 20.47
N SER A 68 -2.21 -14.88 20.61
CA SER A 68 -2.79 -13.55 20.35
C SER A 68 -2.18 -12.80 19.15
N ILE A 69 -1.15 -13.34 18.49
CA ILE A 69 -0.30 -12.59 17.54
C ILE A 69 -0.13 -13.38 16.23
N ILE A 70 -0.70 -12.85 15.15
CA ILE A 70 -0.49 -13.34 13.78
C ILE A 70 0.37 -12.34 13.02
N ARG A 71 1.48 -12.81 12.45
CA ARG A 71 2.27 -12.06 11.47
C ARG A 71 1.69 -12.29 10.08
N VAL A 72 1.26 -11.21 9.42
CA VAL A 72 0.98 -11.22 7.97
C VAL A 72 2.26 -10.92 7.21
N SER A 73 2.42 -11.51 6.03
CA SER A 73 3.36 -11.06 5.01
C SER A 73 2.67 -11.21 3.65
N ALA A 74 2.76 -10.19 2.79
CA ALA A 74 2.24 -10.24 1.44
C ALA A 74 3.36 -9.94 0.44
N ASP A 75 3.49 -10.76 -0.59
CA ASP A 75 4.66 -10.80 -1.45
C ASP A 75 4.25 -11.01 -2.93
N PRO A 76 4.55 -10.06 -3.84
CA PRO A 76 4.26 -10.23 -5.27
C PRO A 76 5.20 -11.23 -5.97
N ASP A 77 6.40 -11.46 -5.42
CA ASP A 77 7.38 -12.43 -5.92
C ASP A 77 7.10 -13.85 -5.39
N GLY A 78 6.43 -13.94 -4.24
CA GLY A 78 5.92 -15.18 -3.63
C GLY A 78 6.96 -16.07 -2.95
N ASP A 79 8.24 -15.68 -2.96
CA ASP A 79 9.33 -16.41 -2.31
C ASP A 79 9.45 -16.14 -0.81
N PHE A 80 8.93 -15.00 -0.34
CA PHE A 80 9.09 -14.47 1.02
C PHE A 80 10.55 -14.37 1.50
N ALA A 81 11.50 -14.29 0.56
CA ALA A 81 12.94 -14.15 0.80
C ALA A 81 13.27 -12.71 1.22
N ARG A 82 13.05 -12.42 2.51
CA ARG A 82 13.25 -11.09 3.11
C ARG A 82 14.26 -11.14 4.25
N SER A 83 14.93 -10.02 4.51
CA SER A 83 15.90 -9.89 5.61
C SER A 83 15.25 -10.14 6.98
N PRO A 84 16.02 -10.56 8.00
CA PRO A 84 15.57 -10.54 9.38
C PRO A 84 15.00 -9.17 9.79
N SER A 85 14.04 -9.17 10.71
CA SER A 85 13.51 -7.94 11.32
C SER A 85 14.55 -7.33 12.26
N LEU A 86 14.58 -6.00 12.36
CA LEU A 86 15.32 -5.28 13.39
C LEU A 86 14.46 -4.97 14.63
N MET A 87 13.15 -5.23 14.56
CA MET A 87 12.16 -4.92 15.61
C MET A 87 11.66 -6.16 16.35
N ARG A 88 11.64 -7.33 15.69
CA ARG A 88 11.09 -8.58 16.22
C ARG A 88 12.18 -9.64 16.38
N VAL A 89 12.34 -10.13 17.61
CA VAL A 89 13.17 -11.28 17.97
C VAL A 89 12.67 -12.60 17.33
N PRO A 90 13.48 -13.68 17.30
CA PRO A 90 12.99 -15.01 16.91
C PRO A 90 11.79 -15.45 17.77
N VAL A 91 10.83 -16.15 17.16
CA VAL A 91 9.68 -16.73 17.86
C VAL A 91 10.16 -17.91 18.71
N GLN A 92 9.74 -17.98 19.97
CA GLN A 92 10.21 -18.98 20.94
C GLN A 92 9.13 -19.97 21.41
N GLY A 93 7.87 -19.82 20.98
CA GLY A 93 6.73 -20.62 21.49
C GLY A 93 5.76 -21.13 20.43
N ASP A 94 5.64 -22.46 20.36
CA ASP A 94 4.43 -23.31 20.49
C ASP A 94 2.99 -22.75 20.37
N GLY A 95 2.73 -21.63 19.69
CA GLY A 95 1.38 -21.08 19.50
C GLY A 95 0.44 -22.03 18.75
N ALA A 96 -0.33 -22.85 19.46
CA ALA A 96 -1.22 -23.85 18.87
C ALA A 96 -2.33 -23.23 18.00
N PHE A 97 -2.51 -23.79 16.80
CA PHE A 97 -3.46 -23.30 15.80
C PHE A 97 -4.14 -24.42 14.99
N GLN A 98 -5.21 -24.05 14.30
CA GLN A 98 -5.94 -24.89 13.34
C GLN A 98 -6.04 -24.15 12.00
N VAL A 99 -6.03 -24.87 10.87
CA VAL A 99 -6.21 -24.31 9.52
C VAL A 99 -7.34 -25.02 8.80
N ALA A 100 -8.44 -24.29 8.58
CA ALA A 100 -9.64 -24.77 7.89
C ALA A 100 -9.87 -23.99 6.59
N GLU A 101 -10.08 -24.72 5.49
CA GLU A 101 -10.51 -24.14 4.21
C GLU A 101 -12.03 -24.12 4.15
N GLN A 102 -12.62 -22.96 3.81
CA GLN A 102 -14.07 -22.71 3.82
C GLN A 102 -14.45 -21.88 2.60
N GLY A 103 -14.87 -22.57 1.52
CA GLY A 103 -15.15 -21.93 0.23
C GLY A 103 -13.92 -21.17 -0.29
N ASP A 104 -14.14 -19.92 -0.67
CA ASP A 104 -13.09 -19.01 -1.17
C ASP A 104 -12.21 -18.38 -0.07
N SER A 105 -12.00 -19.09 1.05
CA SER A 105 -11.22 -18.60 2.19
C SER A 105 -10.49 -19.69 2.96
N VAL A 106 -9.40 -19.29 3.63
CA VAL A 106 -8.68 -20.10 4.61
C VAL A 106 -8.71 -19.38 5.95
N GLN A 107 -9.20 -20.06 6.98
CA GLN A 107 -9.19 -19.59 8.36
C GLN A 107 -8.03 -20.24 9.10
N LEU A 108 -7.11 -19.41 9.62
CA LEU A 108 -6.12 -19.81 10.61
C LEU A 108 -6.64 -19.34 11.98
N LYS A 109 -6.89 -20.28 12.89
CA LYS A 109 -7.46 -20.00 14.22
C LYS A 109 -6.52 -20.41 15.35
N THR A 110 -6.30 -19.51 16.29
CA THR A 110 -5.56 -19.75 17.54
C THR A 110 -6.51 -19.69 18.75
N GLY A 111 -5.97 -19.74 19.97
CA GLY A 111 -6.75 -19.60 21.21
C GLY A 111 -7.40 -18.22 21.43
N LYS A 112 -6.93 -17.13 20.81
CA LYS A 112 -7.48 -15.77 21.02
C LYS A 112 -7.83 -15.00 19.74
N VAL A 113 -7.30 -15.39 18.58
CA VAL A 113 -7.52 -14.70 17.30
C VAL A 113 -7.80 -15.68 16.17
N THR A 114 -8.76 -15.34 15.32
CA THR A 114 -8.98 -15.98 14.02
C THR A 114 -8.55 -15.02 12.93
N ALA A 115 -7.64 -15.44 12.05
CA ALA A 115 -7.22 -14.70 10.87
C ALA A 115 -7.73 -15.44 9.62
N THR A 116 -8.53 -14.75 8.80
CA THR A 116 -9.10 -15.28 7.57
C THR A 116 -8.42 -14.64 6.38
N VAL A 117 -7.95 -15.44 5.42
CA VAL A 117 -7.40 -14.97 4.15
C VAL A 117 -8.23 -15.51 2.97
N SER A 118 -8.60 -14.62 2.06
CA SER A 118 -9.31 -14.92 0.82
C SER A 118 -8.41 -15.68 -0.17
N THR A 119 -8.90 -16.79 -0.73
CA THR A 119 -8.21 -17.53 -1.80
C THR A 119 -8.39 -16.89 -3.18
N VAL A 120 -9.24 -15.87 -3.30
CA VAL A 120 -9.44 -15.14 -4.55
C VAL A 120 -8.43 -13.99 -4.67
N ASP A 121 -8.37 -13.08 -3.70
CA ASP A 121 -7.60 -11.82 -3.79
C ASP A 121 -6.53 -11.63 -2.69
N GLY A 122 -6.43 -12.55 -1.73
CA GLY A 122 -5.50 -12.41 -0.60
C GLY A 122 -5.87 -11.31 0.39
N HIS A 123 -7.12 -10.85 0.39
CA HIS A 123 -7.67 -10.00 1.46
C HIS A 123 -7.58 -10.73 2.82
N VAL A 124 -7.10 -10.05 3.85
CA VAL A 124 -7.01 -10.56 5.23
C VAL A 124 -7.98 -9.84 6.17
N SER A 125 -8.67 -10.60 7.02
CA SER A 125 -9.47 -10.08 8.13
C SER A 125 -9.24 -10.86 9.43
N PHE A 126 -9.57 -10.22 10.56
CA PHE A 126 -9.31 -10.71 11.90
C PHE A 126 -10.55 -10.63 12.78
N ALA A 127 -10.77 -11.67 13.58
CA ALA A 127 -11.79 -11.73 14.61
C ALA A 127 -11.20 -12.21 15.96
N ASP A 128 -11.85 -11.84 17.06
CA ASP A 128 -11.48 -12.30 18.41
C ASP A 128 -11.84 -13.78 18.64
N ALA A 129 -11.58 -14.27 19.87
CA ALA A 129 -11.92 -15.62 20.30
C ALA A 129 -13.41 -15.98 20.13
N ASN A 130 -14.29 -14.96 20.20
CA ASN A 130 -15.75 -15.07 20.11
C ASN A 130 -16.25 -14.95 18.66
N GLY A 131 -15.36 -14.70 17.69
CA GLY A 131 -15.72 -14.44 16.29
C GLY A 131 -16.19 -13.01 16.01
N LYS A 132 -16.05 -12.07 16.96
CA LYS A 132 -16.35 -10.64 16.72
C LYS A 132 -15.29 -10.06 15.78
N PRO A 133 -15.65 -9.40 14.67
CA PRO A 133 -14.69 -8.74 13.80
C PRO A 133 -13.92 -7.63 14.53
N VAL A 134 -12.61 -7.60 14.33
CA VAL A 134 -11.66 -6.69 15.01
C VAL A 134 -11.00 -5.75 14.01
N LEU A 135 -10.38 -6.30 12.98
CA LEU A 135 -9.66 -5.59 11.92
C LEU A 135 -9.94 -6.27 10.58
N SER A 136 -10.06 -5.48 9.51
CA SER A 136 -10.17 -6.00 8.14
C SER A 136 -9.37 -5.13 7.19
N GLU A 137 -8.75 -5.72 6.17
CA GLU A 137 -8.24 -4.97 5.04
C GLU A 137 -9.38 -4.33 4.22
N VAL A 138 -9.05 -3.57 3.18
CA VAL A 138 -10.03 -3.09 2.20
C VAL A 138 -9.74 -3.68 0.82
N ALA A 139 -10.77 -3.87 -0.01
CA ALA A 139 -10.59 -4.27 -1.41
C ALA A 139 -9.70 -3.24 -2.15
N GLY A 140 -8.69 -3.71 -2.88
CA GLY A 140 -7.65 -2.85 -3.46
C GLY A 140 -6.85 -2.05 -2.42
N GLY A 141 -6.84 -2.49 -1.16
CA GLY A 141 -6.16 -1.81 -0.05
C GLY A 141 -4.65 -1.88 -0.10
N ARG A 142 -4.14 -2.98 -0.66
CA ARG A 142 -2.73 -3.33 -0.81
C ARG A 142 -2.20 -2.83 -2.15
N SER A 143 -1.01 -2.24 -2.16
CA SER A 143 -0.30 -1.91 -3.40
C SER A 143 1.22 -1.96 -3.24
N PHE A 144 1.90 -2.47 -4.27
CA PHE A 144 3.35 -2.50 -4.40
C PHE A 144 3.73 -1.65 -5.62
N ALA A 145 4.70 -0.74 -5.47
CA ALA A 145 5.23 0.06 -6.58
C ALA A 145 6.77 -0.06 -6.61
N PRO A 146 7.40 -0.33 -7.78
CA PRO A 146 8.86 -0.38 -7.89
C PRO A 146 9.52 0.92 -7.42
N LEU A 147 10.52 0.80 -6.57
CA LEU A 147 11.28 1.91 -5.99
C LEU A 147 12.78 1.62 -6.13
N LYS A 148 13.55 2.55 -6.70
CA LYS A 148 15.01 2.40 -6.86
C LYS A 148 15.73 3.38 -5.95
N VAL A 149 16.59 2.86 -5.07
CA VAL A 149 17.39 3.66 -4.11
C VAL A 149 18.84 3.18 -4.20
N GLU A 150 19.78 4.11 -4.40
CA GLU A 150 21.22 3.82 -4.50
C GLU A 150 21.57 2.66 -5.47
N GLY A 151 20.86 2.60 -6.59
CA GLY A 151 21.02 1.55 -7.60
C GLY A 151 20.28 0.24 -7.32
N LYS A 152 19.90 -0.03 -6.06
CA LYS A 152 19.17 -1.23 -5.63
C LYS A 152 17.66 -1.09 -5.85
N GLN A 153 17.00 -2.21 -6.09
CA GLN A 153 15.55 -2.28 -6.28
C GLN A 153 14.86 -2.62 -4.96
N TYR A 154 13.74 -1.96 -4.70
CA TYR A 154 12.87 -2.11 -3.54
C TYR A 154 11.40 -1.98 -3.99
N LEU A 155 10.47 -2.19 -3.07
CA LEU A 155 9.05 -1.90 -3.27
C LEU A 155 8.60 -0.81 -2.29
N SER A 156 8.03 0.26 -2.82
CA SER A 156 7.16 1.14 -2.04
C SER A 156 5.86 0.38 -1.76
N VAL A 157 5.54 0.21 -0.47
CA VAL A 157 4.44 -0.62 0.01
C VAL A 157 3.36 0.24 0.67
N ARG A 158 2.10 -0.07 0.39
CA ARG A 158 0.93 0.49 1.09
C ARG A 158 -0.03 -0.64 1.43
N GLN A 159 -0.57 -0.59 2.64
CA GLN A 159 -1.75 -1.34 3.04
C GLN A 159 -2.84 -0.35 3.50
N ARG A 160 -4.10 -0.75 3.39
CA ARG A 160 -5.25 -0.02 3.95
C ARG A 160 -6.16 -1.02 4.66
N PHE A 161 -6.81 -0.53 5.71
CA PHE A 161 -7.71 -1.29 6.57
C PHE A 161 -9.03 -0.53 6.73
N GLN A 162 -10.11 -1.26 7.02
CA GLN A 162 -11.35 -0.66 7.50
C GLN A 162 -11.11 -0.05 8.87
N SER A 163 -11.58 1.18 9.08
CA SER A 163 -11.46 1.92 10.32
C SER A 163 -12.78 2.66 10.58
N PRO A 164 -13.71 2.09 11.36
CA PRO A 164 -15.03 2.69 11.62
C PRO A 164 -14.95 3.99 12.43
N ASP A 165 -15.99 4.82 12.38
CA ASP A 165 -15.96 6.20 12.91
C ASP A 165 -15.85 6.29 14.44
N ASP A 166 -16.20 5.21 15.16
CA ASP A 166 -16.03 5.05 16.61
C ASP A 166 -14.61 4.62 17.03
N GLU A 167 -13.72 4.40 16.07
CA GLU A 167 -12.35 3.95 16.33
C GLU A 167 -11.42 5.12 16.69
N ALA A 168 -10.68 4.96 17.77
CA ALA A 168 -9.54 5.82 18.12
C ALA A 168 -8.23 5.04 17.97
N LEU A 169 -7.21 5.71 17.45
CA LEU A 169 -5.89 5.14 17.18
C LEU A 169 -4.82 5.86 17.99
N TYR A 170 -3.93 5.11 18.62
CA TYR A 170 -2.90 5.58 19.53
C TYR A 170 -1.55 4.91 19.22
N GLY A 171 -0.46 5.41 19.81
CA GLY A 171 0.90 4.89 19.58
C GLY A 171 1.67 5.73 18.55
N PHE A 172 2.32 5.06 17.60
CA PHE A 172 3.20 5.61 16.57
C PHE A 172 4.52 6.25 17.04
N GLY A 173 4.66 6.57 18.33
CA GLY A 173 5.91 7.00 18.96
C GLY A 173 5.73 8.28 19.77
N GLN A 174 6.74 9.15 19.74
CA GLN A 174 6.68 10.50 20.29
C GLN A 174 6.67 11.51 19.15
N HIS A 175 5.55 12.19 18.95
CA HIS A 175 5.39 13.22 17.91
C HIS A 175 4.92 14.55 18.50
N GLN A 176 5.28 15.67 17.86
CA GLN A 176 5.16 17.02 18.44
C GLN A 176 3.85 17.77 18.13
N GLN A 177 2.89 17.17 17.44
CA GLN A 177 1.65 17.86 17.00
C GLN A 177 0.56 17.95 18.09
N GLY A 178 0.82 17.41 19.29
CA GLY A 178 -0.10 17.46 20.44
C GLY A 178 -1.35 16.57 20.33
N TRP A 179 -1.41 15.67 19.34
CA TRP A 179 -2.56 14.80 19.13
C TRP A 179 -2.45 13.50 19.94
N MET A 180 -3.49 13.18 20.71
CA MET A 180 -3.62 11.91 21.43
C MET A 180 -4.27 10.82 20.55
N ASN A 181 -5.39 11.14 19.89
CA ASN A 181 -6.04 10.25 18.93
C ASN A 181 -5.58 10.59 17.51
N GLN A 182 -4.99 9.60 16.84
CA GLN A 182 -4.44 9.68 15.48
C GLN A 182 -5.45 9.28 14.39
N LYS A 183 -6.69 8.94 14.75
CA LYS A 183 -7.80 8.73 13.80
C LYS A 183 -7.94 9.95 12.88
N GLY A 184 -7.88 9.71 11.56
CA GLY A 184 -7.97 10.76 10.55
C GLY A 184 -6.75 11.70 10.46
N ARG A 185 -5.69 11.46 11.25
CA ARG A 185 -4.46 12.26 11.20
C ARG A 185 -3.47 11.72 10.17
N ASN A 186 -2.67 12.63 9.62
CA ASN A 186 -1.54 12.33 8.76
C ASN A 186 -0.26 12.41 9.58
N ILE A 187 0.53 11.33 9.63
CA ILE A 187 1.79 11.26 10.40
C ILE A 187 2.90 10.70 9.50
N GLU A 188 4.05 11.35 9.50
CA GLU A 188 5.27 10.85 8.84
C GLU A 188 6.21 10.25 9.88
N LEU A 189 6.29 8.91 9.87
CA LEU A 189 7.10 8.12 10.78
C LEU A 189 8.56 8.14 10.31
N GLN A 190 9.32 9.11 10.82
CA GLN A 190 10.76 9.26 10.64
C GLN A 190 11.43 9.58 11.98
N GLN A 191 12.76 9.48 12.03
CA GLN A 191 13.53 9.87 13.21
C GLN A 191 14.08 11.28 13.03
N ASN A 192 13.87 12.16 14.01
CA ASN A 192 14.43 13.50 14.04
C ASN A 192 14.82 13.87 15.48
N ASN A 193 15.44 15.04 15.70
CA ASN A 193 15.41 15.63 17.02
C ASN A 193 13.95 15.90 17.44
N ILE A 194 13.64 15.73 18.72
CA ILE A 194 12.31 15.80 19.38
C ILE A 194 11.19 14.89 18.82
N ASP A 195 11.34 14.24 17.67
CA ASP A 195 10.33 13.35 17.07
C ASP A 195 10.90 11.93 16.86
N MET A 196 10.31 10.94 17.53
CA MET A 196 10.80 9.56 17.62
C MET A 196 9.73 8.58 17.17
N ALA A 197 9.81 8.11 15.92
CA ALA A 197 8.84 7.18 15.37
C ALA A 197 9.04 5.74 15.85
N VAL A 198 7.95 5.10 16.27
CA VAL A 198 7.86 3.67 16.62
C VAL A 198 6.64 3.12 15.88
N PRO A 199 6.78 2.31 14.82
CA PRO A 199 5.67 1.95 13.92
C PRO A 199 4.74 0.86 14.50
N TYR A 200 4.29 1.05 15.75
CA TYR A 200 3.31 0.26 16.45
C TYR A 200 2.11 1.13 16.82
N LEU A 201 0.91 0.67 16.45
CA LEU A 201 -0.36 1.32 16.83
C LEU A 201 -1.17 0.46 17.78
N VAL A 202 -2.02 1.11 18.56
CA VAL A 202 -3.08 0.49 19.39
C VAL A 202 -4.41 1.13 19.03
N SER A 203 -5.44 0.31 18.84
CA SER A 203 -6.82 0.74 18.55
C SER A 203 -7.72 0.60 19.79
N SER A 204 -8.69 1.49 19.94
CA SER A 204 -9.80 1.34 20.91
C SER A 204 -10.65 0.06 20.68
N ARG A 205 -10.50 -0.60 19.53
CA ARG A 205 -11.18 -1.85 19.15
C ARG A 205 -10.43 -3.12 19.59
N ASN A 206 -9.60 -3.02 20.63
CA ASN A 206 -8.86 -4.13 21.27
C ASN A 206 -7.88 -4.88 20.35
N TYR A 207 -7.14 -4.15 19.50
CA TYR A 207 -5.99 -4.70 18.79
C TYR A 207 -4.84 -3.70 18.73
N GLY A 208 -3.65 -4.20 18.42
CA GLY A 208 -2.51 -3.41 17.99
C GLY A 208 -1.89 -3.98 16.72
N LEU A 209 -1.14 -3.16 15.98
CA LEU A 209 -0.48 -3.56 14.73
C LEU A 209 0.95 -3.02 14.73
N LEU A 210 1.92 -3.92 14.54
CA LEU A 210 3.32 -3.58 14.28
C LEU A 210 3.55 -3.58 12.76
N TRP A 211 3.97 -2.45 12.22
CA TRP A 211 4.41 -2.33 10.84
C TRP A 211 5.93 -2.53 10.78
N ASP A 212 6.34 -3.78 10.55
CA ASP A 212 7.74 -4.29 10.52
C ASP A 212 8.51 -3.73 9.30
N ASN A 213 8.78 -2.41 9.33
CA ASN A 213 9.41 -1.65 8.25
C ASN A 213 10.37 -0.58 8.82
N ASN A 214 11.62 -0.59 8.33
CA ASN A 214 12.68 0.31 8.80
C ASN A 214 12.80 1.62 8.00
N SER A 215 12.02 1.82 6.93
CA SER A 215 12.04 3.05 6.14
C SER A 215 10.94 4.02 6.56
N ILE A 216 11.07 5.29 6.15
CA ILE A 216 10.06 6.34 6.40
C ILE A 216 8.69 5.84 5.98
N THR A 217 7.77 5.77 6.95
CA THR A 217 6.41 5.23 6.80
C THR A 217 5.40 6.36 7.00
N ARG A 218 4.21 6.28 6.40
CA ARG A 218 3.16 7.30 6.59
C ARG A 218 1.84 6.69 7.05
N LEU A 219 1.24 7.31 8.06
CA LEU A 219 -0.17 7.13 8.42
C LEU A 219 -1.02 8.12 7.61
N GLY A 220 -2.18 7.68 7.13
CA GLY A 220 -3.12 8.53 6.38
C GLY A 220 -2.72 8.69 4.92
N ASP A 221 -2.36 9.91 4.53
CA ASP A 221 -2.01 10.27 3.15
C ASP A 221 -0.59 9.77 2.76
N PRO A 222 -0.46 8.85 1.79
CA PRO A 222 0.84 8.35 1.35
C PRO A 222 1.70 9.42 0.67
N ARG A 223 1.11 10.54 0.21
CA ARG A 223 1.80 11.62 -0.51
C ARG A 223 2.77 12.40 0.38
N GLY A 224 2.51 12.45 1.69
CA GLY A 224 3.18 13.35 2.62
C GLY A 224 2.83 14.83 2.40
N LEU A 225 3.47 15.72 3.17
CA LEU A 225 3.36 17.17 2.99
C LEU A 225 4.00 17.60 1.66
N GLN A 226 3.47 18.66 1.04
CA GLN A 226 3.95 19.17 -0.25
C GLN A 226 4.06 20.70 -0.25
N PRO A 227 4.95 21.31 -1.05
CA PRO A 227 4.99 22.76 -1.24
C PRO A 227 3.65 23.30 -1.75
N LEU A 228 3.22 24.46 -1.22
CA LEU A 228 1.89 25.04 -1.49
C LEU A 228 1.46 25.03 -2.97
N PRO A 229 2.33 25.37 -3.97
CA PRO A 229 1.94 25.35 -5.39
C PRO A 229 1.58 23.98 -5.99
N LYS A 230 1.73 22.88 -5.25
CA LYS A 230 1.33 21.53 -5.71
C LYS A 230 -0.17 21.30 -5.64
N THR A 231 -0.87 21.94 -4.71
CA THR A 231 -2.30 21.73 -4.43
C THR A 231 -3.12 23.02 -4.32
N LEU A 232 -2.45 24.18 -4.27
CA LEU A 232 -3.05 25.50 -4.12
C LEU A 232 -2.55 26.45 -5.22
N LYS A 233 -3.39 27.39 -5.66
CA LYS A 233 -2.91 28.63 -6.30
C LYS A 233 -2.55 29.63 -5.21
N LEU A 234 -1.56 30.48 -5.49
CA LEU A 234 -1.13 31.58 -4.63
C LEU A 234 -1.37 32.90 -5.35
N TYR A 235 -1.84 33.91 -4.63
CA TYR A 235 -1.97 35.28 -5.11
C TYR A 235 -1.23 36.22 -4.16
N ASP A 236 -0.55 37.23 -4.69
CA ASP A 236 0.21 38.16 -3.87
C ASP A 236 -0.70 39.25 -3.26
N ALA A 237 -0.13 40.13 -2.42
CA ALA A 237 -0.85 41.23 -1.77
C ALA A 237 -1.46 42.28 -2.74
N LYS A 238 -1.36 42.07 -4.06
CA LYS A 238 -1.97 42.89 -5.12
C LYS A 238 -2.87 42.02 -6.04
N GLY A 239 -3.27 40.83 -5.59
CA GLY A 239 -4.11 39.89 -6.32
C GLY A 239 -3.44 39.21 -7.52
N LYS A 240 -2.12 39.35 -7.71
CA LYS A 240 -1.44 38.77 -8.87
C LYS A 240 -1.05 37.31 -8.57
N ALA A 241 -1.45 36.40 -9.45
CA ALA A 241 -1.24 34.96 -9.29
C ALA A 241 0.24 34.51 -9.30
N GLY A 242 0.48 33.31 -8.77
CA GLY A 242 1.71 32.52 -8.85
C GLY A 242 2.69 32.66 -7.69
N ALA A 243 2.42 33.50 -6.68
CA ALA A 243 3.29 33.73 -5.53
C ALA A 243 2.57 34.52 -4.42
N LEU A 244 3.10 34.50 -3.19
CA LEU A 244 2.79 35.45 -2.12
C LEU A 244 3.76 36.65 -2.18
N THR A 245 3.41 37.78 -1.56
CA THR A 245 4.34 38.88 -1.26
C THR A 245 5.18 38.53 -0.04
N ALA A 246 6.51 38.50 -0.17
CA ALA A 246 7.45 38.34 0.93
C ALA A 246 8.09 39.70 1.29
N ARG A 247 7.81 40.19 2.50
CA ARG A 247 8.37 41.43 3.06
C ARG A 247 9.44 41.09 4.09
N TYR A 248 10.64 41.61 3.92
CA TYR A 248 11.77 41.38 4.82
C TYR A 248 12.14 42.66 5.55
N ALA A 249 12.27 42.60 6.87
CA ALA A 249 12.64 43.73 7.71
C ALA A 249 13.78 43.38 8.68
N ILE A 250 14.54 44.41 9.07
CA ILE A 250 15.50 44.36 10.18
C ILE A 250 15.15 45.51 11.11
N ASN A 251 14.94 45.21 12.40
CA ASN A 251 14.52 46.18 13.43
C ASN A 251 13.29 47.00 13.00
N GLY A 252 12.28 46.33 12.43
CA GLY A 252 11.03 46.92 11.93
C GLY A 252 11.15 47.67 10.59
N LYS A 253 12.35 47.99 10.10
CA LYS A 253 12.56 48.66 8.82
C LYS A 253 12.56 47.65 7.67
N GLN A 254 11.62 47.78 6.71
CA GLN A 254 11.62 46.96 5.48
C GLN A 254 12.91 47.21 4.67
N ILE A 255 13.61 46.12 4.32
CA ILE A 255 14.85 46.10 3.54
C ILE A 255 14.63 45.52 2.13
N LEU A 256 13.64 44.64 1.96
CA LEU A 256 13.28 44.02 0.68
C LEU A 256 11.79 43.66 0.64
N GLU A 257 11.17 43.83 -0.53
CA GLU A 257 9.90 43.22 -0.93
C GLU A 257 10.20 42.35 -2.17
N ARG A 258 9.75 41.09 -2.20
CA ARG A 258 9.79 40.23 -3.41
C ARG A 258 8.57 39.31 -3.46
N ARG A 259 8.42 38.56 -4.55
CA ARG A 259 7.36 37.53 -4.70
C ARG A 259 7.97 36.16 -4.47
N GLU A 260 7.29 35.31 -3.70
CA GLU A 260 7.74 33.93 -3.40
C GLU A 260 6.64 32.92 -3.68
N SER A 261 6.93 31.93 -4.52
CA SER A 261 6.03 30.80 -4.81
C SER A 261 6.10 29.70 -3.73
N GLU A 262 7.17 29.65 -2.93
CA GLU A 262 7.34 28.65 -1.88
C GLU A 262 7.82 29.31 -0.59
N VAL A 263 7.06 29.14 0.49
CA VAL A 263 7.48 29.47 1.86
C VAL A 263 8.21 28.25 2.41
N ASN A 264 9.44 28.01 1.94
CA ASN A 264 10.22 26.83 2.32
C ASN A 264 11.71 27.15 2.47
N TYR A 265 12.17 27.14 3.72
CA TYR A 265 13.56 27.33 4.13
C TYR A 265 13.98 26.24 5.14
N GLN A 266 13.43 25.03 4.98
CA GLN A 266 13.53 23.93 5.96
C GLN A 266 14.97 23.40 6.13
N TYR A 267 15.75 23.31 5.06
CA TYR A 267 17.06 22.65 5.08
C TYR A 267 18.22 23.63 4.83
N LEU A 268 19.44 23.23 5.20
CA LEU A 268 20.66 24.01 4.93
C LEU A 268 20.87 24.29 3.43
N SER A 269 20.36 23.42 2.56
CA SER A 269 20.33 23.58 1.10
C SER A 269 19.37 24.68 0.61
N ASP A 270 18.42 25.12 1.43
CA ASP A 270 17.47 26.19 1.10
C ASP A 270 17.95 27.58 1.53
N LEU A 271 18.87 27.66 2.50
CA LEU A 271 19.44 28.94 2.96
C LEU A 271 20.02 29.83 1.84
N PRO A 272 20.64 29.31 0.75
CA PRO A 272 21.04 30.12 -0.40
C PRO A 272 19.89 30.84 -1.13
N LYS A 273 18.63 30.41 -0.97
CA LYS A 273 17.43 31.05 -1.54
C LYS A 273 16.99 32.28 -0.73
N TYR A 274 17.37 32.35 0.55
CA TYR A 274 17.02 33.44 1.47
C TYR A 274 17.77 34.73 1.08
N PRO A 275 17.16 35.92 1.16
CA PRO A 275 17.81 37.12 0.63
C PRO A 275 18.99 37.53 1.52
N LYS A 276 20.21 37.52 0.96
CA LYS A 276 21.43 37.95 1.66
C LYS A 276 21.34 39.38 2.26
N LYS A 277 20.53 40.25 1.67
CA LYS A 277 20.25 41.62 2.18
C LYS A 277 19.36 41.65 3.44
N ALA A 278 18.62 40.58 3.72
CA ALA A 278 17.76 40.44 4.90
C ALA A 278 18.46 39.69 6.06
N ILE A 279 19.71 39.24 5.87
CA ILE A 279 20.51 38.57 6.90
C ILE A 279 21.43 39.60 7.56
N THR A 280 21.43 39.65 8.89
CA THR A 280 22.41 40.40 9.69
C THR A 280 23.27 39.47 10.53
N LYS A 281 24.48 39.91 10.88
CA LYS A 281 25.37 39.24 11.84
C LYS A 281 25.32 39.87 13.24
N ASP A 282 24.65 41.01 13.39
CA ASP A 282 24.43 41.63 14.70
C ASP A 282 23.38 40.83 15.48
N LYS A 283 23.78 40.32 16.65
CA LYS A 283 22.92 39.54 17.55
C LYS A 283 21.81 40.38 18.21
N ASN A 284 21.96 41.71 18.25
CA ASN A 284 20.96 42.61 18.83
C ASN A 284 19.88 43.00 17.82
N SER A 285 20.08 42.72 16.53
CA SER A 285 19.14 43.08 15.47
C SER A 285 18.13 41.96 15.19
N ARG A 286 16.83 42.28 15.29
CA ARG A 286 15.74 41.36 14.98
C ARG A 286 15.48 41.36 13.48
N MET A 287 15.75 40.22 12.84
CA MET A 287 15.25 39.91 11.50
C MET A 287 13.76 39.53 11.58
N GLN A 288 12.98 39.93 10.58
CA GLN A 288 11.58 39.57 10.42
C GLN A 288 11.27 39.35 8.94
N VAL A 289 10.38 38.40 8.67
CA VAL A 289 9.78 38.20 7.34
C VAL A 289 8.27 38.00 7.48
N THR A 290 7.50 38.59 6.59
CA THR A 290 6.05 38.44 6.48
C THR A 290 5.71 37.94 5.08
N TRP A 291 4.97 36.85 4.97
CA TRP A 291 4.37 36.41 3.72
C TRP A 291 2.88 36.78 3.69
N GLU A 292 2.47 37.50 2.64
CA GLU A 292 1.18 38.20 2.55
C GLU A 292 0.53 37.92 1.19
N GLY A 293 -0.76 37.55 1.18
CA GLY A 293 -1.49 37.19 -0.03
C GLY A 293 -2.67 36.25 0.24
N GLU A 294 -3.19 35.64 -0.82
CA GLU A 294 -4.33 34.72 -0.77
C GLU A 294 -3.95 33.33 -1.29
N ILE A 295 -4.70 32.31 -0.85
CA ILE A 295 -4.58 30.92 -1.31
C ILE A 295 -5.92 30.41 -1.84
N GLU A 296 -5.90 29.70 -2.97
CA GLU A 296 -7.08 29.06 -3.56
C GLU A 296 -6.83 27.55 -3.69
N ALA A 297 -7.67 26.73 -3.06
CA ALA A 297 -7.55 25.28 -3.13
C ALA A 297 -8.01 24.74 -4.50
N LEU A 298 -7.19 23.88 -5.13
CA LEU A 298 -7.54 23.24 -6.41
C LEU A 298 -8.65 22.18 -6.28
N SER A 299 -9.05 21.82 -5.06
CA SER A 299 -10.16 20.92 -4.75
C SER A 299 -10.78 21.23 -3.39
N GLY A 300 -12.09 21.09 -3.26
CA GLY A 300 -12.77 21.11 -1.96
C GLY A 300 -12.44 19.88 -1.11
N GLY A 301 -12.57 20.01 0.21
CA GLY A 301 -12.24 18.98 1.20
C GLY A 301 -11.48 19.55 2.40
N GLU A 302 -11.03 18.69 3.31
CA GLU A 302 -10.08 19.06 4.36
C GLU A 302 -8.65 19.17 3.76
N HIS A 303 -7.90 20.19 4.17
CA HIS A 303 -6.51 20.40 3.78
C HIS A 303 -5.61 20.44 5.01
N THR A 304 -4.61 19.56 5.09
CA THR A 304 -3.60 19.58 6.15
C THR A 304 -2.48 20.56 5.80
N PHE A 305 -2.26 21.56 6.64
CA PHE A 305 -1.11 22.47 6.57
C PHE A 305 -0.07 22.10 7.63
N SER A 306 1.18 22.50 7.41
CA SER A 306 2.27 22.37 8.38
C SER A 306 3.18 23.59 8.31
N LEU A 307 3.55 24.12 9.47
CA LEU A 307 4.46 25.25 9.63
C LEU A 307 5.76 24.73 10.22
N TYR A 308 6.77 24.52 9.37
CA TYR A 308 8.12 24.20 9.84
C TYR A 308 8.86 25.50 10.15
N SER A 309 9.06 25.78 11.43
CA SER A 309 9.69 27.01 11.92
C SER A 309 10.60 26.75 13.12
N SER A 310 11.63 27.58 13.24
CA SER A 310 12.36 27.83 14.49
C SER A 310 12.13 29.28 14.92
N GLU A 311 12.52 29.65 16.14
CA GLU A 311 12.24 30.96 16.73
C GLU A 311 10.73 31.22 16.90
N TYR A 312 10.22 32.31 16.34
CA TYR A 312 8.83 32.78 16.49
C TYR A 312 8.20 32.89 15.10
N ALA A 313 7.01 32.32 14.94
CA ALA A 313 6.18 32.38 13.75
C ALA A 313 4.70 32.55 14.15
#